data_AF-A0A1G8FEA4-F1
#
_entry.id   AF-A0A1G8FEA4-F1
#
_cell.length_a   1.000
_cell.length_b   1.000
_cell.length_c   1.000
_cell.angle_alpha   90.00
_cell.angle_beta   90.00
_cell.angle_gamma   90.00
#
_symmetry.space_group_name_H-M   'P 1'
#
loop_
_entity.id
_entity.type
_entity.pdbx_description
1 polymer ?
#
loop_
_entity_poly.entity_id
_entity_poly.type
_entity_poly.pdbx_seq_one_letter_code
_entity_poly.pdbx_strand_id
1 'polypeptide(L)'
;MNAVTVKQIIFARTFNQTMGQYIDFKSQWTDKADIKQRIGSALNDFRGQVSEQPLSYARIPELIPFGMLNLRHAIFDDIRFIYDVVDNPDGSVTLEILLMLSTKQSIVKQLENYCLYSFYP
;
A
#
# COMPACT_ATOMS: atom_id res chain seq x y z
N MET A 1 19.31 -13.55 -11.37
CA MET A 1 17.97 -12.98 -11.18
C MET A 1 17.86 -11.78 -12.09
N ASN A 2 16.92 -11.76 -13.03
CA ASN A 2 16.71 -10.59 -13.88
C ASN A 2 16.27 -9.42 -13.00
N ALA A 3 16.92 -8.27 -13.14
CA ALA A 3 16.51 -7.06 -12.43
C ALA A 3 15.11 -6.66 -12.93
N VAL A 4 14.14 -6.61 -12.03
CA VAL A 4 12.79 -6.13 -12.33
C VAL A 4 12.83 -4.61 -12.25
N THR A 5 12.65 -3.94 -13.39
CA THR A 5 12.65 -2.47 -13.43
C THR A 5 11.29 -1.92 -13.03
N VAL A 6 11.24 -1.10 -11.99
CA VAL A 6 10.03 -0.34 -11.64
C VAL A 6 9.91 0.87 -12.56
N LYS A 7 8.85 0.91 -13.37
CA LYS A 7 8.58 2.00 -14.31
C LYS A 7 7.84 3.15 -13.66
N GLN A 8 6.87 2.83 -12.81
CA GLN A 8 6.00 3.82 -12.18
C GLN A 8 5.47 3.34 -10.83
N ILE A 9 5.21 4.31 -9.95
CA ILE A 9 4.47 4.12 -8.71
C ILE A 9 3.22 5.00 -8.78
N ILE A 10 2.05 4.38 -8.68
CA ILE A 10 0.74 5.03 -8.79
C ILE A 10 0.03 4.95 -7.44
N PHE A 11 -0.59 6.04 -7.02
CA PHE A 11 -1.43 6.09 -5.81
C PHE A 11 -2.89 6.04 -6.20
N ALA A 12 -3.60 5.01 -5.75
CA ALA A 12 -5.02 4.89 -5.98
C ALA A 12 -5.80 6.02 -5.29
N ARG A 13 -7.00 6.32 -5.79
CA ARG A 13 -7.91 7.27 -5.11
C ARG A 13 -8.21 6.83 -3.68
N THR A 14 -8.38 5.54 -3.45
CA THR A 14 -8.61 4.91 -2.15
C THR A 14 -7.44 5.11 -1.19
N PHE A 15 -6.21 5.13 -1.70
CA PHE A 15 -5.04 5.48 -0.89
C PHE A 15 -5.15 6.90 -0.34
N ASN A 16 -5.47 7.88 -1.20
CA ASN A 16 -5.61 9.27 -0.76
C ASN A 16 -6.75 9.45 0.26
N GLN A 17 -7.87 8.72 0.08
CA GLN A 17 -8.99 8.74 1.01
C GLN A 17 -8.62 8.15 2.38
N THR A 18 -8.03 6.96 2.39
CA THR A 18 -7.61 6.29 3.63
C THR A 18 -6.50 7.05 4.34
N MET A 19 -5.58 7.67 3.59
CA MET A 19 -4.58 8.58 4.15
C MET A 19 -5.23 9.78 4.85
N GLY A 20 -6.21 10.41 4.22
CA GLY A 20 -6.98 11.50 4.85
C GLY A 20 -7.65 11.07 6.15
N GLN A 21 -8.36 9.94 6.12
CA GLN A 21 -9.02 9.39 7.31
C GLN A 21 -8.05 9.06 8.45
N TYR A 22 -6.89 8.49 8.12
CA TYR A 22 -5.84 8.22 9.09
C TYR A 22 -5.33 9.51 9.74
N ILE A 23 -5.05 10.54 8.93
CA ILE A 23 -4.60 11.84 9.42
C ILE A 23 -5.67 12.47 10.33
N ASP A 24 -6.92 12.48 9.90
CA ASP A 24 -8.01 13.09 10.66
C ASP A 24 -8.24 12.36 11.99
N PHE A 25 -8.21 11.03 11.99
CA PHE A 25 -8.30 10.24 13.22
C PHE A 25 -7.13 10.50 14.17
N LYS A 26 -5.89 10.46 13.67
CA LYS A 26 -4.69 10.65 14.51
C LYS A 26 -4.56 12.09 15.02
N SER A 27 -5.09 13.05 14.27
CA SER A 27 -5.04 14.48 14.65
C SER A 27 -5.83 14.81 15.91
N GLN A 28 -6.65 13.88 16.41
CA GLN A 28 -7.31 13.98 17.72
C GLN A 28 -6.32 13.93 18.89
N TRP A 29 -5.14 13.34 18.70
CA TRP A 29 -4.16 13.07 19.76
C TRP A 29 -2.74 13.52 19.42
N THR A 30 -2.47 13.95 18.20
CA THR A 30 -1.13 14.29 17.70
C THR A 30 -1.22 15.43 16.70
N ASP A 31 -0.18 16.27 16.63
CA ASP A 31 -0.16 17.37 15.68
C ASP A 31 -0.22 16.87 14.21
N LYS A 32 -1.00 17.57 13.38
CA LYS A 32 -1.22 17.19 11.98
C LYS A 32 0.05 17.27 11.13
N ALA A 33 0.97 18.19 11.43
CA ALA A 33 2.25 18.30 10.75
C ALA A 33 3.14 17.09 11.06
N ASP A 34 3.20 16.68 12.34
CA ASP A 34 3.96 15.50 12.76
C ASP A 34 3.43 14.23 12.08
N ILE A 35 2.10 14.06 12.01
CA ILE A 35 1.49 12.91 11.33
C ILE A 35 1.86 12.90 9.84
N LYS A 36 1.77 14.05 9.16
CA LYS A 36 2.14 14.16 7.74
C LYS A 36 3.63 13.88 7.52
N GLN A 37 4.49 14.35 8.42
CA GLN A 37 5.92 14.06 8.35
C GLN A 37 6.18 12.56 8.47
N ARG A 38 5.55 11.87 9.43
CA ARG A 38 5.68 10.42 9.59
C ARG A 38 5.21 9.65 8.36
N ILE A 39 4.09 10.04 7.76
CA ILE A 39 3.60 9.44 6.51
C ILE A 39 4.60 9.69 5.37
N GLY A 40 5.14 10.91 5.27
CA GLY A 40 6.14 11.27 4.26
C GLY A 40 7.41 10.44 4.37
N SER A 41 7.93 10.25 5.58
CA SER A 41 9.08 9.38 5.83
C SER A 41 8.80 7.93 5.45
N ALA A 42 7.67 7.37 5.89
CA ALA A 42 7.26 6.02 5.52
C ALA A 42 7.14 5.82 4.01
N LEU A 43 6.60 6.81 3.29
CA LEU A 43 6.51 6.77 1.82
C LEU A 43 7.89 6.82 1.16
N ASN A 44 8.82 7.62 1.68
CA ASN A 44 10.18 7.69 1.13
C ASN A 44 10.91 6.36 1.31
N ASP A 45 10.83 5.77 2.50
CA ASP A 45 11.46 4.48 2.81
C ASP A 45 10.83 3.36 1.95
N PHE A 46 9.51 3.36 1.83
CA PHE A 46 8.79 2.46 0.94
C PHE A 46 9.30 2.58 -0.50
N ARG A 47 9.33 3.79 -1.06
CA ARG A 47 9.75 4.04 -2.44
C ARG A 47 11.19 3.64 -2.69
N GLY A 48 12.10 3.90 -1.74
CA GLY A 48 13.49 3.47 -1.82
C GLY A 48 13.58 1.95 -1.96
N GLN A 49 12.93 1.22 -1.05
CA GLN A 49 12.95 -0.24 -1.03
C GLN A 49 12.33 -0.88 -2.28
N VAL A 50 11.14 -0.43 -2.68
CA VAL A 50 10.40 -1.07 -3.78
C VAL A 50 10.93 -0.70 -5.16
N SER A 51 11.61 0.44 -5.32
CA SER A 51 12.23 0.82 -6.60
C SER A 51 13.36 -0.13 -6.99
N GLU A 52 14.07 -0.69 -6.00
CA GLU A 52 15.12 -1.69 -6.22
C GLU A 52 14.57 -3.12 -6.17
N GLN A 53 13.64 -3.39 -5.26
CA GLN A 53 13.10 -4.73 -4.99
C GLN A 53 11.57 -4.67 -4.84
N PRO A 54 10.81 -4.63 -5.95
CA PRO A 54 9.35 -4.44 -5.92
C PRO A 54 8.61 -5.57 -5.19
N LEU A 55 9.20 -6.76 -5.13
CA LEU A 55 8.65 -7.96 -4.49
C LEU A 55 9.19 -8.19 -3.06
N SER A 56 9.89 -7.22 -2.48
CA SER A 56 10.57 -7.36 -1.17
C SER A 56 9.61 -7.53 0.02
N TYR A 57 8.42 -6.92 -0.03
CA TYR A 57 7.43 -7.06 1.03
C TYR A 57 6.56 -8.31 0.86
N ALA A 58 6.09 -8.86 1.98
CA ALA A 58 5.30 -10.08 1.99
C ALA A 58 3.94 -9.91 1.30
N ARG A 59 3.49 -10.98 0.64
CA ARG A 59 2.09 -11.13 0.21
C ARG A 59 1.19 -11.24 1.44
N ILE A 60 -0.07 -10.84 1.30
CA ILE A 60 -1.04 -10.81 2.40
C ILE A 60 -1.77 -12.16 2.47
N PRO A 61 -1.45 -13.07 3.40
CA PRO A 61 -1.96 -14.45 3.36
C PRO A 61 -3.48 -14.53 3.58
N GLU A 62 -4.04 -13.60 4.37
CA GLU A 62 -5.47 -13.53 4.63
C GLU A 62 -6.31 -13.20 3.38
N LEU A 63 -5.69 -12.76 2.28
CA LEU A 63 -6.38 -12.45 1.04
C LEU A 63 -6.38 -13.60 0.02
N ILE A 64 -5.61 -14.67 0.28
CA ILE A 64 -5.54 -15.86 -0.58
C ILE A 64 -6.92 -16.51 -0.78
N PRO A 65 -7.76 -16.72 0.26
CA PRO A 65 -9.10 -17.30 0.08
C PRO A 65 -10.03 -16.50 -0.83
N PHE A 66 -9.67 -15.24 -1.12
CA PHE A 66 -10.45 -14.32 -1.94
C PHE A 66 -9.86 -14.11 -3.34
N GLY A 67 -8.90 -14.94 -3.77
CA GLY A 67 -8.29 -14.85 -5.11
C GLY A 67 -7.22 -13.75 -5.26
N MET A 68 -7.02 -12.90 -4.26
CA MET A 68 -6.05 -11.80 -4.31
C MET A 68 -4.63 -12.26 -3.96
N LEU A 69 -3.97 -12.93 -4.90
CA LEU A 69 -2.67 -13.58 -4.67
C LEU A 69 -1.48 -12.63 -4.74
N ASN A 70 -1.65 -11.44 -5.32
CA ASN A 70 -0.55 -10.53 -5.66
C ASN A 70 -0.39 -9.35 -4.70
N LEU A 71 -1.41 -9.08 -3.88
CA LEU A 71 -1.38 -7.97 -2.94
C LEU A 71 -0.35 -8.18 -1.85
N ARG A 72 0.42 -7.13 -1.60
CA ARG A 72 1.52 -7.07 -0.63
C ARG A 72 1.28 -5.96 0.36
N HIS A 73 1.93 -6.09 1.52
CA HIS A 73 1.89 -5.04 2.54
C HIS A 73 3.27 -4.63 3.05
N ALA A 74 3.51 -3.33 3.09
CA ALA A 74 4.65 -2.74 3.78
C ALA A 74 4.19 -2.13 5.10
N ILE A 75 4.97 -2.31 6.17
CA ILE A 75 4.63 -1.81 7.51
C ILE A 75 5.75 -0.90 8.00
N PHE A 76 5.38 0.30 8.42
CA PHE A 76 6.25 1.32 9.00
C PHE A 76 5.59 1.84 10.29
N ASP A 77 6.13 1.47 11.45
CA ASP A 77 5.48 1.67 12.76
C ASP A 77 4.02 1.17 12.78
N ASP A 78 3.07 2.11 12.87
CA ASP A 78 1.63 1.88 12.90
C ASP A 78 0.95 2.14 11.56
N ILE A 79 1.72 2.44 10.49
CA ILE A 79 1.26 2.65 9.12
C ILE A 79 1.49 1.38 8.29
N ARG A 80 0.50 0.99 7.50
CA ARG A 80 0.53 -0.13 6.57
C ARG A 80 0.14 0.35 5.17
N PHE A 81 1.00 0.15 4.19
CA PHE A 81 0.65 0.34 2.78
C PHE A 81 0.25 -0.99 2.16
N ILE A 82 -0.91 -1.03 1.51
CA ILE A 82 -1.34 -2.16 0.69
C ILE A 82 -1.06 -1.79 -0.76
N TYR A 83 -0.33 -2.64 -1.48
CA TYR A 83 0.04 -2.38 -2.86
C TYR A 83 0.04 -3.65 -3.72
N ASP A 84 -0.06 -3.46 -5.03
CA ASP A 84 0.06 -4.48 -6.05
C ASP A 84 1.28 -4.24 -6.95
N VAL A 85 1.76 -5.31 -7.58
CA VAL A 85 2.84 -5.27 -8.57
C VAL A 85 2.28 -5.76 -9.89
N VAL A 86 2.08 -4.83 -10.82
CA VAL A 86 1.46 -5.09 -12.12
C VAL A 86 2.56 -5.18 -13.18
N ASP A 87 2.65 -6.33 -13.84
CA ASP A 87 3.59 -6.53 -14.94
C ASP A 87 3.16 -5.73 -16.19
N ASN A 88 4.11 -5.01 -16.79
CA ASN A 88 3.90 -4.30 -18.04
C ASN A 88 4.34 -5.17 -19.24
N PRO A 89 3.80 -4.94 -20.45
CA PRO A 89 4.18 -5.69 -21.66
C PRO A 89 5.67 -5.59 -22.03
N ASP A 90 6.37 -4.55 -21.58
CA ASP A 90 7.80 -4.33 -21.82
C ASP A 90 8.72 -5.03 -20.79
N GLY A 91 8.14 -5.83 -19.88
CA GLY A 91 8.87 -6.54 -18.83
C GLY A 91 9.24 -5.69 -17.61
N SER A 92 8.83 -4.41 -17.58
CA SER A 92 8.89 -3.59 -16.37
C SER A 92 7.67 -3.84 -15.47
N VAL A 93 7.67 -3.28 -14.26
CA VAL A 93 6.52 -3.34 -13.36
C VAL A 93 6.01 -1.94 -12.98
N THR A 94 4.71 -1.87 -12.75
CA THR A 94 4.02 -0.72 -12.16
C THR A 94 3.60 -1.11 -10.74
N LEU A 95 3.92 -0.26 -9.77
CA LEU A 95 3.46 -0.44 -8.39
C LEU A 95 2.20 0.39 -8.17
N GLU A 96 1.11 -0.28 -7.83
CA GLU A 96 -0.16 0.38 -7.51
C GLU A 96 -0.39 0.34 -6.01
N ILE A 97 -0.31 1.50 -5.35
CA ILE A 97 -0.54 1.63 -3.91
C ILE A 97 -2.03 1.88 -3.70
N LEU A 98 -2.72 0.91 -3.12
CA LEU A 98 -4.17 0.83 -3.05
C LEU A 98 -4.73 1.48 -1.79
N LEU A 99 -4.13 1.21 -0.63
CA LEU A 99 -4.64 1.66 0.68
C LEU A 99 -3.50 2.06 1.61
N MET A 100 -3.76 3.06 2.47
CA MET A 100 -2.94 3.36 3.65
C MET A 100 -3.76 3.10 4.91
N LEU A 101 -3.39 2.08 5.65
CA LEU A 101 -4.13 1.65 6.83
C LEU A 101 -3.28 1.85 8.09
N SER A 102 -3.91 1.97 9.24
CA SER A 102 -3.25 1.63 10.49
C SER A 102 -3.04 0.12 10.56
N THR A 103 -1.96 -0.33 11.19
CA THR A 103 -1.72 -1.76 11.45
C THR A 103 -2.82 -2.42 12.30
N LYS A 104 -3.61 -1.62 13.02
CA LYS A 104 -4.77 -2.06 13.82
C LYS A 104 -6.05 -2.27 12.99
N GLN A 105 -6.09 -1.81 11.74
CA GLN A 105 -7.24 -2.04 10.86
C GLN A 105 -7.14 -3.42 10.20
N SER A 106 -8.30 -4.09 10.10
CA SER A 106 -8.44 -5.33 9.32
C SER A 106 -8.33 -5.01 7.83
N ILE A 107 -7.45 -5.71 7.09
CA ILE A 107 -7.26 -5.47 5.66
C ILE A 107 -8.53 -5.88 4.91
N VAL A 108 -9.07 -7.07 5.21
CA VAL A 108 -10.32 -7.60 4.65
C VAL A 108 -11.45 -6.57 4.74
N LYS A 109 -11.77 -6.07 5.94
CA LYS A 109 -12.86 -5.09 6.11
C LYS A 109 -12.63 -3.80 5.31
N GLN A 110 -11.37 -3.36 5.18
CA GLN A 110 -11.07 -2.15 4.43
C GLN A 110 -11.21 -2.39 2.91
N LEU A 111 -10.75 -3.53 2.41
CA LEU A 111 -10.97 -3.90 1.01
C LEU A 111 -12.47 -4.03 0.68
N GLU A 112 -13.30 -4.54 1.61
CA GLU A 112 -14.77 -4.57 1.46
C GLU A 112 -15.34 -3.15 1.41
N ASN A 113 -14.99 -2.30 2.38
CA ASN A 113 -15.48 -0.92 2.47
C ASN A 113 -15.16 -0.07 1.23
N TYR A 114 -14.03 -0.36 0.56
CA TYR A 114 -13.60 0.35 -0.64
C TYR A 114 -13.91 -0.38 -1.95
N CYS A 115 -14.70 -1.46 -1.90
CA CYS A 115 -15.08 -2.28 -3.05
C CYS A 115 -13.88 -2.76 -3.89
N LEU A 116 -12.74 -3.00 -3.24
CA LEU A 116 -11.52 -3.50 -3.90
C LEU A 116 -11.57 -5.01 -4.14
N TYR A 117 -12.56 -5.71 -3.57
CA TYR A 117 -12.84 -7.13 -3.85
C TYR A 117 -13.25 -7.43 -5.28
N SER A 118 -14.08 -6.57 -5.88
CA SER A 118 -14.69 -6.81 -7.17
C SER A 118 -13.74 -6.65 -8.38
N PHE A 119 -12.51 -6.19 -8.17
CA PHE A 119 -11.54 -5.93 -9.24
C PHE A 119 -10.46 -7.01 -9.39
N TYR A 120 -10.38 -7.96 -8.46
CA TYR A 120 -9.40 -9.05 -8.49
C TYR A 120 -10.12 -10.39 -8.62
N PRO A 121 -10.07 -11.04 -9.80
CA PRO A 121 -10.65 -12.36 -10.04
C PRO A 121 -9.82 -13.50 -9.43
#